data_AF-W3VHM0-F1
#
_entry.id   AF-W3VHM0-F1
#
_cell.length_a   1.000
_cell.length_b   1.000
_cell.length_c   1.000
_cell.angle_alpha   90.00
_cell.angle_beta   90.00
_cell.angle_gamma   90.00
#
_symmetry.space_group_name_H-M   'P 1'
#
loop_
_entity.id
_entity.type
_entity.pdbx_description
1 polymer ?
#
loop_
_entity_poly.entity_id
_entity_poly.type
_entity_poly.pdbx_seq_one_letter_code
_entity_poly.pdbx_strand_id
1 'polypeptide(L)'
;MASSSGSKEPTTAALLLSTLGAYSDLAKHLFASIENPSHQKTRTITDTAADKSWKLRGVSDVLAALREVDELLAQRIQLAHLHAANQATIEQLQAKARRRDRDTRQAILELSSINAELAEITRLSEDELASIARAAERPVGHATLLTYAQRLAKYTSAPPGYKLPQVASTSKTVKSEPTKAEQAGGDDGDAQAVEIALGPDYNQYAKKAAAYYDPAIPSMPQEMPFPSDAMMRQGILNSADMLAGAPMAEQPAEDVAMDEQDELPVADFAASYSHLREQQQKQDEDEDAFDLDLN
;
A
#
# COMPACT_ATOMS: atom_id res chain seq x y z
N MET A 1 29.69 -4.55 -39.65
CA MET A 1 28.63 -3.59 -40.00
C MET A 1 28.13 -3.96 -41.39
N ALA A 2 27.06 -4.76 -41.46
CA ALA A 2 26.49 -5.21 -42.71
C ALA A 2 25.42 -4.20 -43.16
N SER A 3 25.67 -3.55 -44.29
CA SER A 3 24.73 -2.67 -44.97
C SER A 3 23.62 -3.52 -45.60
N SER A 4 22.47 -3.66 -44.92
CA SER A 4 21.28 -4.25 -45.52
C SER A 4 20.58 -3.20 -46.38
N SER A 5 20.77 -3.27 -47.69
CA SER A 5 19.97 -2.56 -48.67
C SER A 5 18.48 -2.81 -48.42
N GLY A 6 17.75 -1.76 -48.03
CA GLY A 6 16.34 -1.80 -47.67
C GLY A 6 15.40 -1.92 -48.86
N SER A 7 15.53 -2.97 -49.68
CA SER A 7 14.41 -3.42 -50.51
C SER A 7 13.44 -4.13 -49.59
N LYS A 8 12.35 -3.47 -49.20
CA LYS A 8 11.25 -4.10 -48.47
C LYS A 8 10.80 -5.32 -49.27
N GLU A 9 11.06 -6.51 -48.75
CA GLU A 9 10.52 -7.73 -49.33
C GLU A 9 9.00 -7.57 -49.41
N PRO A 10 8.37 -7.87 -50.56
CA PRO A 10 6.94 -7.72 -50.71
C PRO A 10 6.24 -8.64 -49.71
N THR A 11 5.27 -8.10 -48.97
CA THR A 11 4.50 -8.89 -48.02
C THR A 11 3.77 -10.03 -48.75
N THR A 12 3.55 -11.16 -48.07
CA THR A 12 2.82 -12.29 -48.64
C THR A 12 1.44 -11.90 -49.18
N ALA A 13 0.78 -10.96 -48.51
CA ALA A 13 -0.48 -10.36 -48.97
C ALA A 13 -0.32 -9.55 -50.27
N ALA A 14 0.73 -8.73 -50.39
CA ALA A 14 1.01 -7.97 -51.61
C ALA A 14 1.33 -8.90 -52.78
N LEU A 15 2.09 -9.98 -52.52
CA LEU A 15 2.35 -11.04 -53.50
C LEU A 15 1.03 -11.67 -53.97
N LEU A 16 0.18 -12.18 -53.07
CA LEU A 16 -1.09 -12.80 -53.43
C LEU A 16 -1.99 -11.88 -54.26
N LEU A 17 -2.13 -10.62 -53.84
CA LEU A 17 -2.97 -9.65 -54.54
C LEU A 17 -2.44 -9.33 -55.95
N SER A 18 -1.12 -9.26 -56.10
CA SER A 18 -0.48 -9.03 -57.40
C SER A 18 -0.71 -10.21 -58.36
N THR A 19 -0.58 -11.47 -57.89
CA THR A 19 -0.93 -12.66 -58.67
C THR A 19 -2.38 -12.67 -59.09
N LEU A 20 -3.28 -12.32 -58.18
CA LEU A 20 -4.72 -12.29 -58.46
C LEU A 20 -5.04 -11.21 -59.51
N GLY A 21 -4.38 -10.05 -59.42
CA GLY A 21 -4.43 -9.00 -60.44
C GLY A 21 -4.00 -9.51 -61.81
N ALA A 22 -2.82 -10.16 -61.88
CA ALA A 22 -2.31 -10.76 -63.10
C ALA A 22 -3.23 -11.85 -63.68
N TYR A 23 -3.80 -12.71 -62.83
CA TYR A 23 -4.80 -13.71 -63.22
C TYR A 23 -6.04 -13.06 -63.82
N SER A 24 -6.57 -12.01 -63.18
CA SER A 24 -7.75 -11.30 -63.66
C SER A 24 -7.51 -10.64 -65.03
N ASP A 25 -6.32 -10.09 -65.25
CA ASP A 25 -5.96 -9.45 -66.51
C ASP A 25 -5.72 -10.45 -67.62
N LEU A 26 -5.12 -11.61 -67.31
CA LEU A 26 -4.98 -12.74 -68.23
C LEU A 26 -6.35 -13.32 -68.63
N ALA A 27 -7.27 -13.47 -67.68
CA ALA A 27 -8.63 -13.94 -67.94
C ALA A 27 -9.41 -12.96 -68.82
N LYS A 28 -9.36 -11.66 -68.52
CA LYS A 28 -9.96 -10.61 -69.38
C LYS A 28 -9.39 -10.65 -70.80
N HIS A 29 -8.08 -10.86 -70.93
CA HIS A 29 -7.43 -10.96 -72.23
C HIS A 29 -7.84 -12.23 -72.99
N LEU A 30 -8.02 -13.36 -72.30
CA LEU A 30 -8.54 -14.60 -72.89
C LEU A 30 -9.94 -14.38 -73.48
N PHE A 31 -10.87 -13.81 -72.71
CA PHE A 31 -12.23 -13.56 -73.19
C PHE A 31 -12.25 -12.56 -74.35
N ALA A 32 -11.50 -11.46 -74.26
CA ALA A 32 -11.40 -10.50 -75.35
C ALA A 32 -10.82 -11.12 -76.64
N SER A 33 -9.86 -12.05 -76.51
CA SER A 33 -9.28 -12.80 -77.63
C SER A 33 -10.25 -13.80 -78.25
N ILE A 34 -11.18 -14.35 -77.48
CA ILE A 34 -12.20 -15.30 -77.97
C ILE A 34 -13.34 -14.53 -78.67
N GLU A 35 -13.75 -13.39 -78.11
CA GLU A 35 -14.80 -12.54 -78.70
C GLU A 35 -14.34 -11.87 -80.00
N ASN A 36 -13.06 -11.47 -80.09
CA ASN A 36 -12.50 -10.77 -81.25
C ASN A 36 -11.22 -11.46 -81.76
N PRO A 37 -11.32 -12.60 -82.45
CA PRO A 37 -10.15 -13.34 -82.93
C PRO A 37 -9.35 -12.57 -83.99
N SER A 38 -9.96 -11.59 -84.67
CA SER A 38 -9.36 -10.74 -85.71
C SER A 38 -8.40 -9.67 -85.16
N HIS A 39 -8.46 -9.37 -83.86
CA HIS A 39 -7.70 -8.30 -83.21
C HIS A 39 -6.78 -8.82 -82.11
N GLN A 40 -5.99 -9.85 -82.41
CA GLN A 40 -4.92 -10.33 -81.53
C GLN A 40 -3.78 -9.30 -81.47
N LYS A 41 -3.86 -8.37 -80.52
CA LYS A 41 -2.76 -7.46 -80.19
C LYS A 41 -1.84 -8.15 -79.20
N THR A 42 -0.54 -8.01 -79.40
CA THR A 42 0.43 -8.49 -78.41
C THR A 42 0.31 -7.68 -77.14
N ARG A 43 0.03 -8.34 -76.02
CA ARG A 43 -0.05 -7.70 -74.70
C ARG A 43 0.96 -8.35 -73.77
N THR A 44 1.67 -7.52 -73.02
CA THR A 44 2.52 -7.96 -71.92
C THR A 44 1.76 -7.73 -70.62
N ILE A 45 1.56 -8.79 -69.84
CA ILE A 45 1.00 -8.70 -68.49
C ILE A 45 2.13 -9.02 -67.52
N THR A 46 2.25 -8.21 -66.47
CA THR A 46 3.34 -8.30 -65.50
C THR A 46 2.77 -8.49 -64.11
N ASP A 47 3.27 -9.46 -63.37
CA ASP A 47 3.14 -9.50 -61.91
C ASP A 47 4.30 -8.66 -61.34
N THR A 48 3.98 -7.46 -60.85
CA THR A 48 4.93 -6.47 -60.34
C THR A 48 5.63 -6.92 -59.06
N ALA A 49 5.04 -7.88 -58.32
CA ALA A 49 5.58 -8.39 -57.08
C ALA A 49 6.35 -9.71 -57.27
N ALA A 50 6.14 -10.42 -58.39
CA ALA A 50 6.89 -11.63 -58.75
C ALA A 50 8.07 -11.38 -59.70
N ASP A 51 8.21 -10.16 -60.23
CA ASP A 51 9.06 -9.84 -61.38
C ASP A 51 8.83 -10.77 -62.59
N LYS A 52 7.64 -11.36 -62.70
CA LYS A 52 7.25 -12.22 -63.83
C LYS A 52 6.47 -11.44 -64.86
N SER A 53 6.80 -11.64 -66.13
CA SER A 53 6.10 -11.04 -67.26
C SER A 53 5.78 -12.08 -68.32
N TRP A 54 4.53 -12.06 -68.77
CA TRP A 54 4.04 -12.95 -69.82
C TRP A 54 3.78 -12.15 -71.09
N LYS A 55 4.40 -12.55 -72.20
CA LYS A 55 4.17 -11.97 -73.53
C LYS A 55 3.14 -12.83 -74.27
N LEU A 56 1.96 -12.27 -74.51
CA LEU A 56 0.82 -13.00 -75.05
C LEU A 56 0.74 -12.72 -76.56
N ARG A 57 0.89 -13.76 -77.40
CA ARG A 57 0.75 -13.66 -78.87
C ARG A 57 -0.49 -14.39 -79.39
N GLY A 58 -0.94 -15.45 -78.70
CA GLY A 58 -2.16 -16.18 -79.05
C GLY A 58 -2.84 -16.82 -77.83
N VAL A 59 -3.99 -17.45 -78.07
CA VAL A 59 -4.83 -18.10 -77.04
C VAL A 59 -4.07 -19.20 -76.28
N SER A 60 -3.24 -19.98 -76.99
CA SER A 60 -2.39 -21.02 -76.37
C SER A 60 -1.42 -20.45 -75.35
N ASP A 61 -0.83 -19.28 -75.65
CA ASP A 61 0.13 -18.61 -74.75
C ASP A 61 -0.58 -18.08 -73.51
N VAL A 62 -1.81 -17.60 -73.66
CA VAL A 62 -2.65 -17.15 -72.54
C VAL A 62 -3.01 -18.32 -71.63
N LEU A 63 -3.37 -19.48 -72.19
CA LEU A 63 -3.66 -20.69 -71.41
C LEU A 63 -2.41 -21.22 -70.68
N ALA A 64 -1.25 -21.17 -71.32
CA ALA A 64 0.02 -21.54 -70.68
C ALA A 64 0.36 -20.57 -69.52
N ALA A 65 0.21 -19.26 -69.73
CA ALA A 65 0.42 -18.24 -68.70
C ALA A 65 -0.57 -18.39 -67.53
N LEU A 66 -1.85 -18.69 -67.80
CA LEU A 66 -2.85 -18.95 -66.75
C LEU A 66 -2.48 -20.16 -65.89
N ARG A 67 -1.98 -21.25 -66.51
CA ARG A 67 -1.50 -22.43 -65.78
C ARG A 67 -0.31 -22.08 -64.89
N GLU A 68 0.63 -21.28 -65.38
CA GLU A 68 1.78 -20.85 -64.58
C GLU A 68 1.36 -19.97 -63.40
N VAL A 69 0.41 -19.05 -63.62
CA VAL A 69 -0.14 -18.21 -62.55
C VAL A 69 -0.89 -19.03 -61.51
N ASP A 70 -1.62 -20.07 -61.91
CA ASP A 70 -2.31 -20.97 -60.99
C ASP A 70 -1.32 -21.77 -60.11
N GLU A 71 -0.26 -22.31 -60.72
CA GLU A 71 0.82 -22.97 -59.99
C GLU A 71 1.49 -22.02 -58.99
N LEU A 72 1.76 -20.79 -59.42
CA LEU A 72 2.37 -19.76 -58.59
C LEU A 72 1.44 -19.34 -57.44
N LEU A 73 0.13 -19.21 -57.69
CA LEU A 73 -0.87 -18.91 -56.68
C LEU A 73 -0.93 -20.03 -55.63
N ALA A 74 -0.92 -21.29 -56.05
CA ALA A 74 -0.88 -22.44 -55.15
C ALA A 74 0.36 -22.42 -54.24
N GLN A 75 1.55 -22.12 -54.79
CA GLN A 75 2.78 -21.96 -54.02
C GLN A 75 2.69 -20.84 -52.99
N ARG A 76 2.11 -19.69 -53.36
CA ARG A 76 1.94 -18.54 -52.45
C ARG A 76 0.94 -18.84 -51.33
N ILE A 77 -0.13 -19.57 -51.62
CA ILE A 77 -1.11 -20.00 -50.61
C ILE A 77 -0.45 -20.95 -49.60
N GLN A 78 0.35 -21.92 -50.07
CA GLN A 78 1.11 -22.81 -49.18
C GLN A 78 2.06 -22.03 -48.27
N LEU A 79 2.78 -21.06 -48.84
CA LEU A 79 3.66 -20.18 -48.07
C LEU A 79 2.86 -19.36 -47.03
N ALA A 80 1.70 -18.82 -47.40
CA ALA A 80 0.83 -18.12 -46.46
C ALA A 80 0.35 -19.02 -45.30
N HIS A 81 0.02 -20.29 -45.56
CA HIS A 81 -0.30 -21.25 -44.51
C HIS A 81 0.87 -21.51 -43.56
N LEU A 82 2.09 -21.64 -44.10
CA LEU A 82 3.29 -21.80 -43.28
C LEU A 82 3.55 -20.56 -42.41
N HIS A 83 3.38 -19.36 -42.95
CA HIS A 83 3.51 -18.14 -42.16
C HIS A 83 2.43 -18.03 -41.08
N ALA A 84 1.18 -18.42 -41.37
CA ALA A 84 0.12 -18.44 -40.36
C ALA A 84 0.42 -19.43 -39.22
N ALA A 85 0.92 -20.63 -39.54
CA ALA A 85 1.34 -21.61 -38.54
C ALA A 85 2.53 -21.09 -37.70
N ASN A 86 3.53 -20.49 -38.33
CA ASN A 86 4.67 -19.88 -37.64
C ASN A 86 4.26 -18.69 -36.78
N GLN A 87 3.31 -17.88 -37.23
CA GLN A 87 2.79 -16.76 -36.46
C GLN A 87 2.09 -17.25 -35.19
N ALA A 88 1.27 -18.30 -35.29
CA ALA A 88 0.63 -18.91 -34.13
C ALA A 88 1.65 -19.48 -33.13
N THR A 89 2.74 -20.09 -33.58
CA THR A 89 3.80 -20.57 -32.68
C THR A 89 4.56 -19.42 -32.03
N ILE A 90 4.84 -18.34 -32.77
CA ILE A 90 5.47 -17.12 -32.23
C ILE A 90 4.59 -16.51 -31.13
N GLU A 91 3.28 -16.38 -31.36
CA GLU A 91 2.34 -15.84 -30.37
C GLU A 91 2.30 -16.68 -29.10
N GLN A 92 2.30 -18.01 -29.23
CA GLN A 92 2.39 -18.91 -28.09
C GLN A 92 3.71 -18.75 -27.32
N LEU A 93 4.84 -18.61 -28.02
CA LEU A 93 6.15 -18.39 -27.39
C LEU A 93 6.22 -17.04 -26.69
N GLN A 94 5.67 -15.99 -27.30
CA GLN A 94 5.57 -14.66 -26.69
C GLN A 94 4.70 -14.69 -25.43
N ALA A 95 3.56 -15.39 -25.46
CA ALA A 95 2.73 -15.56 -24.27
C ALA A 95 3.46 -16.30 -23.15
N LYS A 96 4.25 -17.34 -23.49
CA LYS A 96 5.08 -18.07 -22.53
C LYS A 96 6.21 -17.20 -21.95
N ALA A 97 6.86 -16.39 -22.78
CA ALA A 97 7.90 -15.45 -22.34
C ALA A 97 7.31 -14.42 -21.37
N ARG A 98 6.21 -13.76 -21.76
CA ARG A 98 5.50 -12.80 -20.90
C ARG A 98 5.04 -13.41 -19.58
N ARG A 99 4.61 -14.67 -19.56
CA ARG A 99 4.28 -15.37 -18.31
C ARG A 99 5.50 -15.53 -17.42
N ARG A 100 6.63 -16.01 -17.96
CA ARG A 100 7.87 -16.14 -17.19
C ARG A 100 8.34 -14.79 -16.65
N ASP A 101 8.22 -13.72 -17.43
CA ASP A 101 8.62 -12.39 -16.99
C ASP A 101 7.74 -11.87 -15.84
N ARG A 102 6.46 -12.25 -15.80
CA ARG A 102 5.59 -11.95 -14.65
C ARG A 102 5.99 -12.76 -13.43
N ASP A 103 6.22 -14.07 -13.61
CA ASP A 103 6.62 -14.97 -12.53
C ASP A 103 7.96 -14.52 -11.91
N THR A 104 8.92 -14.07 -12.71
CA THR A 104 10.20 -13.54 -12.21
C THR A 104 10.04 -12.22 -11.46
N ARG A 105 9.22 -11.29 -11.96
CA ARG A 105 8.91 -10.04 -11.24
C ARG A 105 8.25 -10.32 -9.90
N GLN A 106 7.28 -11.23 -9.87
CA GLN A 106 6.63 -11.63 -8.62
C GLN A 106 7.64 -12.21 -7.62
N ALA A 107 8.53 -13.11 -8.07
CA ALA A 107 9.57 -13.66 -7.21
C ALA A 107 10.54 -12.60 -6.67
N ILE A 108 10.87 -11.58 -7.47
CA ILE A 108 11.71 -10.45 -7.04
C ILE A 108 10.98 -9.62 -5.98
N LEU A 109 9.69 -9.35 -6.16
CA LEU A 109 8.88 -8.62 -5.18
C LEU A 109 8.78 -9.40 -3.86
N GLU A 110 8.52 -10.71 -3.92
CA GLU A 110 8.49 -11.59 -2.75
C GLU A 110 9.84 -11.58 -2.02
N LEU A 111 10.96 -11.72 -2.76
CA LEU A 111 12.30 -11.64 -2.18
C LEU A 111 12.56 -10.28 -1.52
N SER A 112 12.10 -9.19 -2.13
CA SER A 112 12.28 -7.83 -1.58
C SER A 112 11.48 -7.63 -0.28
N SER A 113 10.27 -8.19 -0.20
CA SER A 113 9.45 -8.18 1.03
C SER A 113 10.12 -8.99 2.13
N ILE A 114 10.60 -10.20 1.83
CA ILE A 114 11.31 -11.03 2.81
C ILE A 114 12.58 -10.32 3.30
N ASN A 115 13.32 -9.66 2.41
CA ASN A 115 14.51 -8.91 2.80
C ASN A 115 14.18 -7.71 3.72
N ALA A 116 13.07 -7.02 3.46
CA ALA A 116 12.60 -5.94 4.33
C ALA A 116 12.20 -6.46 5.72
N GLU A 117 11.47 -7.58 5.79
CA GLU A 117 11.10 -8.23 7.05
C GLU A 117 12.34 -8.68 7.85
N LEU A 118 13.33 -9.28 7.17
CA LEU A 118 14.59 -9.66 7.81
C LEU A 118 15.36 -8.46 8.34
N ALA A 119 15.39 -7.35 7.58
CA ALA A 119 16.04 -6.11 8.03
C ALA A 119 15.36 -5.55 9.29
N GLU A 120 14.02 -5.59 9.35
CA GLU A 120 13.26 -5.18 10.54
C GLU A 120 13.59 -6.06 11.75
N ILE A 121 13.60 -7.40 11.57
CA ILE A 121 13.97 -8.33 12.64
C ILE A 121 15.38 -8.07 13.14
N THR A 122 16.35 -7.83 12.23
CA THR A 122 17.72 -7.51 12.64
C THR A 122 17.78 -6.21 13.44
N ARG A 123 17.05 -5.17 13.03
CA ARG A 123 16.98 -3.90 13.76
C ARG A 123 16.41 -4.09 15.17
N LEU A 124 15.28 -4.81 15.29
CA LEU A 124 14.68 -5.12 16.58
C LEU A 124 15.63 -5.92 17.47
N SER A 125 16.35 -6.88 16.90
CA SER A 125 17.34 -7.68 17.62
C SER A 125 18.51 -6.83 18.12
N GLU A 126 18.99 -5.88 17.32
CA GLU A 126 20.03 -4.92 17.71
C GLU A 126 19.56 -4.01 18.85
N ASP A 127 18.32 -3.50 18.78
CA ASP A 127 17.70 -2.69 19.82
C ASP A 127 17.55 -3.48 21.14
N GLU A 128 17.11 -4.74 21.05
CA GLU A 128 17.02 -5.65 22.19
C GLU A 128 18.41 -5.91 22.81
N LEU A 129 19.42 -6.23 22.00
CA LEU A 129 20.80 -6.42 22.47
C LEU A 129 21.34 -5.15 23.14
N ALA A 130 21.07 -3.97 22.58
CA ALA A 130 21.45 -2.69 23.18
C ALA A 130 20.70 -2.43 24.50
N SER A 131 19.45 -2.86 24.62
CA SER A 131 18.69 -2.77 25.88
C SER A 131 19.27 -3.70 26.96
N ILE A 132 19.64 -4.93 26.57
CA ILE A 132 20.25 -5.92 27.46
C ILE A 132 21.63 -5.43 27.92
N ALA A 133 22.44 -4.90 27.02
CA ALA A 133 23.75 -4.34 27.35
C ALA A 133 23.63 -3.19 28.36
N ARG A 134 22.70 -2.25 28.13
CA ARG A 134 22.41 -1.16 29.08
C ARG A 134 21.94 -1.67 30.45
N ALA A 135 21.09 -2.70 30.47
CA ALA A 135 20.63 -3.32 31.71
C ALA A 135 21.76 -4.07 32.46
N ALA A 136 22.69 -4.68 31.72
CA ALA A 136 23.87 -5.36 32.27
C ALA A 136 24.89 -4.37 32.85
N GLU A 137 25.10 -3.22 32.19
CA GLU A 137 25.96 -2.13 32.70
C GLU A 137 25.40 -1.48 33.97
N ARG A 138 24.07 -1.40 34.08
CA ARG A 138 23.36 -0.79 35.21
C ARG A 138 22.41 -1.79 35.87
N PRO A 139 22.93 -2.82 36.55
CA PRO A 139 22.09 -3.81 37.19
C PRO A 139 21.31 -3.17 38.33
N VAL A 140 19.99 -3.27 38.28
CA VAL A 140 19.13 -2.78 39.38
C VAL A 140 19.22 -3.77 40.53
N GLY A 141 19.60 -3.29 41.71
CA GLY A 141 19.69 -4.12 42.91
C GLY A 141 18.34 -4.72 43.31
N HIS A 142 18.34 -5.98 43.75
CA HIS A 142 17.12 -6.66 44.19
C HIS A 142 16.37 -5.91 45.31
N ALA A 143 17.11 -5.26 46.22
CA ALA A 143 16.52 -4.46 47.31
C ALA A 143 15.77 -3.22 46.80
N THR A 144 16.28 -2.53 45.76
CA THR A 144 15.59 -1.37 45.18
C THR A 144 14.36 -1.79 44.38
N LEU A 145 14.43 -2.92 43.68
CA LEU A 145 13.26 -3.50 43.00
C LEU A 145 12.15 -3.90 43.98
N LEU A 146 12.49 -4.60 45.07
CA LEU A 146 11.49 -5.00 46.07
C LEU A 146 10.85 -3.81 46.77
N THR A 147 11.64 -2.81 47.16
CA THR A 147 11.11 -1.62 47.82
C THR A 147 10.23 -0.79 46.88
N TYR A 148 10.62 -0.65 45.61
CA TYR A 148 9.79 0.00 44.61
C TYR A 148 8.52 -0.78 44.32
N ALA A 149 8.60 -2.11 44.16
CA ALA A 149 7.44 -2.97 43.95
C ALA A 149 6.46 -2.93 45.13
N GLN A 150 6.96 -2.92 46.38
CA GLN A 150 6.11 -2.77 47.57
C GLN A 150 5.41 -1.41 47.62
N ARG A 151 6.08 -0.33 47.16
CA ARG A 151 5.46 0.98 47.04
C ARG A 151 4.37 0.95 45.96
N LEU A 152 4.70 0.46 44.77
CA LEU A 152 3.78 0.39 43.65
C LEU A 152 2.55 -0.46 43.98
N ALA A 153 2.73 -1.60 44.67
CA ALA A 153 1.65 -2.48 45.08
C ALA A 153 0.57 -1.76 45.89
N LYS A 154 0.90 -0.79 46.74
CA LYS A 154 -0.11 -0.02 47.48
C LYS A 154 -1.05 0.78 46.58
N TYR A 155 -0.53 1.26 45.44
CA TYR A 155 -1.25 2.10 44.49
C TYR A 155 -1.89 1.30 43.36
N THR A 156 -1.37 0.10 43.05
CA THR A 156 -1.85 -0.75 41.95
C THR A 156 -2.67 -1.94 42.42
N SER A 157 -2.60 -2.33 43.70
CA SER A 157 -3.46 -3.36 44.25
C SER A 157 -4.87 -2.81 44.47
N ALA A 158 -5.87 -3.54 43.99
CA ALA A 158 -7.24 -3.23 44.32
C ALA A 158 -7.46 -3.42 45.84
N PRO A 159 -8.16 -2.49 46.53
CA PRO A 159 -8.40 -2.60 47.96
C PRO A 159 -9.03 -3.95 48.32
N PRO A 160 -8.70 -4.55 49.49
CA PRO A 160 -9.31 -5.80 49.92
C PRO A 160 -10.84 -5.68 49.95
N GLY A 161 -11.53 -6.46 49.11
CA GLY A 161 -12.99 -6.40 48.94
C GLY A 161 -13.48 -5.71 47.67
N TYR A 162 -12.61 -5.10 46.86
CA TYR A 162 -12.98 -4.53 45.56
C TYR A 162 -13.27 -5.65 44.54
N LYS A 163 -14.55 -5.91 44.29
CA LYS A 163 -14.99 -6.79 43.21
C LYS A 163 -15.06 -5.95 41.94
N LEU A 164 -14.24 -6.26 40.93
CA LEU A 164 -14.40 -5.63 39.63
C LEU A 164 -15.83 -5.91 39.12
N PRO A 165 -16.52 -4.90 38.54
CA PRO A 165 -17.74 -5.16 37.79
C PRO A 165 -17.41 -6.22 36.74
N GLN A 166 -18.12 -7.35 36.77
CA GLN A 166 -18.03 -8.31 35.68
C GLN A 166 -18.58 -7.60 34.44
N VAL A 167 -17.70 -6.97 33.66
CA VAL A 167 -17.98 -6.65 32.27
C VAL A 167 -18.31 -7.99 31.64
N ALA A 168 -19.60 -8.18 31.36
CA ALA A 168 -20.15 -9.40 30.82
C ALA A 168 -19.27 -9.83 29.66
N SER A 169 -18.44 -10.84 29.91
CA SER A 169 -17.67 -11.50 28.89
C SER A 169 -18.70 -12.04 27.92
N THR A 170 -18.73 -11.48 26.73
CA THR A 170 -19.53 -11.95 25.59
C THR A 170 -18.97 -13.28 25.07
N SER A 171 -18.71 -14.22 25.97
CA SER A 171 -18.55 -15.64 25.67
C SER A 171 -19.91 -16.31 25.86
N LYS A 172 -20.68 -16.36 24.77
CA LYS A 172 -21.84 -17.25 24.61
C LYS A 172 -21.44 -18.68 25.00
N THR A 173 -22.03 -19.23 26.06
CA THR A 173 -22.21 -20.69 26.19
C THR A 173 -23.29 -21.05 27.23
N VAL A 174 -24.37 -21.63 26.71
CA VAL A 174 -25.11 -22.80 27.23
C VAL A 174 -25.99 -22.65 28.49
N LYS A 175 -27.30 -22.79 28.24
CA LYS A 175 -28.39 -23.12 29.16
C LYS A 175 -28.02 -24.17 30.22
N SER A 176 -28.24 -23.84 31.50
CA SER A 176 -28.89 -24.75 32.46
C SER A 176 -29.44 -23.95 33.65
N GLU A 177 -30.75 -24.00 33.83
CA GLU A 177 -31.46 -23.67 35.08
C GLU A 177 -31.84 -25.00 35.79
N PRO A 178 -32.55 -25.01 36.94
CA PRO A 178 -32.14 -24.54 38.28
C PRO A 178 -32.48 -25.57 39.39
N THR A 179 -31.96 -25.44 40.61
CA THR A 179 -32.68 -25.89 41.83
C THR A 179 -32.16 -25.27 43.13
N LYS A 180 -33.04 -24.48 43.79
CA LYS A 180 -33.41 -24.35 45.23
C LYS A 180 -32.55 -25.09 46.30
N ALA A 181 -32.36 -24.65 47.55
CA ALA A 181 -32.98 -23.61 48.40
C ALA A 181 -32.15 -23.37 49.70
N GLU A 182 -32.37 -22.20 50.34
CA GLU A 182 -32.44 -21.94 51.81
C GLU A 182 -31.16 -22.05 52.68
N GLN A 183 -30.86 -21.23 53.71
CA GLN A 183 -31.54 -20.11 54.39
C GLN A 183 -30.55 -19.42 55.38
N ALA A 184 -30.99 -18.30 55.97
CA ALA A 184 -30.52 -17.57 57.17
C ALA A 184 -29.47 -16.46 56.92
N GLY A 185 -29.66 -15.20 57.35
CA GLY A 185 -30.72 -14.55 58.13
C GLY A 185 -30.19 -13.20 58.66
N GLY A 186 -31.09 -12.25 58.96
CA GLY A 186 -30.80 -10.99 59.69
C GLY A 186 -30.59 -9.78 58.77
N ASP A 187 -31.55 -8.91 58.45
CA ASP A 187 -32.45 -8.06 59.26
C ASP A 187 -31.99 -6.58 59.21
N ASP A 188 -32.97 -5.74 58.88
CA ASP A 188 -33.13 -4.30 59.04
C ASP A 188 -32.14 -3.27 58.43
N GLY A 189 -32.72 -2.40 57.60
CA GLY A 189 -32.09 -1.18 57.12
C GLY A 189 -32.87 -0.49 56.01
N ASP A 190 -34.16 -0.27 56.21
CA ASP A 190 -35.02 0.53 55.34
C ASP A 190 -34.47 1.96 55.24
N ALA A 191 -33.84 2.28 54.11
CA ALA A 191 -33.51 3.65 53.73
C ALA A 191 -34.14 3.90 52.37
N GLN A 192 -35.45 4.16 52.42
CA GLN A 192 -36.20 4.83 51.37
C GLN A 192 -35.36 6.00 50.84
N ALA A 193 -34.89 5.86 49.61
CA ALA A 193 -34.39 7.01 48.86
C ALA A 193 -35.57 7.96 48.69
N VAL A 194 -35.64 8.99 49.55
CA VAL A 194 -36.49 10.14 49.32
C VAL A 194 -35.98 10.78 48.03
N GLU A 195 -36.62 10.46 46.91
CA GLU A 195 -36.53 11.22 45.68
C GLU A 195 -37.06 12.62 45.96
N ILE A 196 -36.20 13.51 46.44
CA ILE A 196 -36.47 14.95 46.36
C ILE A 196 -36.32 15.30 44.88
N ALA A 197 -37.44 15.30 44.16
CA ALA A 197 -37.53 15.76 42.80
C ALA A 197 -37.29 17.28 42.76
N LEU A 198 -36.02 17.69 42.74
CA LEU A 198 -35.64 19.04 42.30
C LEU A 198 -35.69 19.06 40.77
N GLY A 199 -36.36 20.08 40.23
CA GLY A 199 -36.73 20.20 38.82
C GLY A 199 -35.56 20.19 37.81
N PRO A 200 -35.89 20.31 36.51
CA PRO A 200 -35.03 19.89 35.40
C PRO A 200 -33.73 20.70 35.20
N ASP A 201 -33.48 21.73 35.99
CA ASP A 201 -32.28 22.59 35.88
C ASP A 201 -31.23 22.34 36.98
N TYR A 202 -31.32 21.25 37.74
CA TYR A 202 -30.34 20.93 38.78
C TYR A 202 -29.09 20.23 38.21
N ASN A 203 -27.97 20.94 38.22
CA ASN A 203 -26.69 20.52 37.65
C ASN A 203 -26.16 19.20 38.28
N GLN A 204 -26.19 18.11 37.51
CA GLN A 204 -25.72 16.78 37.98
C GLN A 204 -24.24 16.77 38.41
N TYR A 205 -23.43 17.69 37.88
CA TYR A 205 -22.03 17.86 38.27
C TYR A 205 -21.88 18.41 39.71
N ALA A 206 -22.88 19.13 40.22
CA ALA A 206 -22.88 19.63 41.59
C ALA A 206 -23.06 18.50 42.62
N LYS A 207 -23.82 17.44 42.31
CA LYS A 207 -23.93 16.25 43.16
C LYS A 207 -22.62 15.48 43.25
N LYS A 208 -21.89 15.35 42.12
CA LYS A 208 -20.55 14.76 42.14
C LYS A 208 -19.59 15.61 42.98
N ALA A 209 -19.58 16.93 42.81
CA ALA A 209 -18.73 17.84 43.56
C ALA A 209 -19.04 17.91 45.06
N ALA A 210 -20.33 17.83 45.45
CA ALA A 210 -20.74 17.84 46.86
C ALA A 210 -20.27 16.58 47.61
N ALA A 211 -20.18 15.43 46.94
CA ALA A 211 -19.60 14.21 47.51
C ALA A 211 -18.08 14.31 47.79
N TYR A 212 -17.39 15.32 47.23
CA TYR A 212 -15.96 15.55 47.49
C TYR A 212 -15.67 16.46 48.69
N TYR A 213 -16.67 17.15 49.25
CA TYR A 213 -16.51 18.07 50.37
C TYR A 213 -17.59 17.84 51.45
N ASP A 214 -17.74 16.59 51.89
CA ASP A 214 -18.46 16.27 53.13
C ASP A 214 -17.45 16.08 54.28
N PRO A 215 -17.35 17.04 55.23
CA PRO A 215 -16.41 16.96 56.35
C PRO A 215 -16.74 15.87 57.38
N ALA A 216 -17.86 15.14 57.22
CA ALA A 216 -18.29 14.10 58.16
C ALA A 216 -17.94 12.66 57.75
N ILE A 217 -17.34 12.43 56.57
CA ILE A 217 -16.89 11.08 56.18
C ILE A 217 -15.44 10.89 56.63
N PRO A 218 -15.14 9.97 57.57
CA PRO A 218 -13.77 9.65 57.95
C PRO A 218 -13.01 9.18 56.71
N SER A 219 -11.87 9.82 56.45
CA SER A 219 -11.00 9.59 55.30
C SER A 219 -10.74 8.11 55.04
N MET A 220 -11.45 7.51 54.08
CA MET A 220 -10.92 6.34 53.38
C MET A 220 -9.92 6.86 52.34
N PRO A 221 -8.65 6.45 52.37
CA PRO A 221 -7.68 6.82 51.33
C PRO A 221 -8.02 6.06 50.05
N GLN A 222 -8.99 6.55 49.29
CA GLN A 222 -9.16 6.20 47.88
C GLN A 222 -8.16 7.06 47.09
N GLU A 223 -6.89 6.70 47.18
CA GLU A 223 -5.85 7.38 46.40
C GLU A 223 -6.11 7.10 44.92
N MET A 224 -6.46 8.16 44.20
CA MET A 224 -6.72 8.11 42.76
C MET A 224 -5.47 7.61 42.02
N PRO A 225 -5.59 7.03 40.81
CA PRO A 225 -4.45 6.55 40.03
C PRO A 225 -3.48 7.66 39.57
N PHE A 226 -3.81 8.92 39.87
CA PHE A 226 -3.01 10.11 39.64
C PHE A 226 -2.98 10.95 40.93
N PRO A 227 -1.97 11.83 41.08
CA PRO A 227 -1.87 12.75 42.21
C PRO A 227 -3.21 13.44 42.53
N SER A 228 -3.63 13.41 43.80
CA SER A 228 -4.87 14.08 44.21
C SER A 228 -4.74 15.60 44.02
N ASP A 229 -5.84 16.29 43.72
CA ASP A 229 -5.85 17.75 43.54
C ASP A 229 -5.29 18.47 44.78
N ALA A 230 -5.58 17.97 45.98
CA ALA A 230 -4.99 18.46 47.21
C ALA A 230 -3.45 18.30 47.25
N MET A 231 -2.93 17.15 46.82
CA MET A 231 -1.48 16.90 46.74
C MET A 231 -0.80 17.71 45.63
N MET A 232 -1.49 17.95 44.50
CA MET A 232 -1.00 18.83 43.43
C MET A 232 -0.95 20.29 43.90
N ARG A 233 -1.95 20.74 44.66
CA ARG A 233 -1.98 22.10 45.24
C ARG A 233 -0.93 22.27 46.34
N GLN A 234 -0.69 21.25 47.14
CA GLN A 234 0.31 21.25 48.22
C GLN A 234 1.74 20.94 47.73
N GLY A 235 1.90 20.44 46.51
CA GLY A 235 3.19 20.14 45.90
C GLY A 235 4.12 21.35 45.93
N ILE A 236 5.42 21.09 46.11
CA ILE A 236 6.50 22.06 46.38
C ILE A 236 6.55 23.23 45.37
N LEU A 237 5.92 23.10 44.19
CA LEU A 237 5.79 24.17 43.21
C LEU A 237 4.91 25.36 43.65
N ASN A 238 3.94 25.15 44.55
CA ASN A 238 3.03 26.22 45.02
C ASN A 238 3.35 26.75 46.43
N SER A 239 4.24 26.09 47.18
CA SER A 239 4.65 26.53 48.52
C SER A 239 5.80 27.53 48.45
N ALA A 240 5.51 28.76 48.02
CA ALA A 240 6.47 29.86 48.02
C ALA A 240 7.10 30.10 49.42
N ASP A 241 6.38 29.75 50.50
CA ASP A 241 6.83 29.94 51.88
C ASP A 241 7.99 29.03 52.33
N MET A 242 8.22 27.87 51.68
CA MET A 242 9.35 26.99 52.03
C MET A 242 10.63 27.36 51.26
N LEU A 243 10.51 28.09 50.15
CA LEU A 243 11.64 28.58 49.36
C LEU A 243 12.20 29.91 49.89
N ALA A 244 11.39 30.66 50.64
CA ALA A 244 11.79 31.93 51.26
C ALA A 244 12.72 31.78 52.48
N GLY A 245 12.92 30.56 52.99
CA GLY A 245 13.69 30.29 54.22
C GLY A 245 15.17 29.98 54.04
N ALA A 246 15.68 29.85 52.80
CA ALA A 246 17.09 29.59 52.53
C ALA A 246 17.73 30.83 51.87
N PRO A 247 18.80 31.42 52.44
CA PRO A 247 19.53 32.47 51.75
C PRO A 247 20.16 31.87 50.49
N MET A 248 19.61 32.25 49.33
CA MET A 248 20.22 31.98 48.02
C MET A 248 21.64 32.55 48.03
N ALA A 249 22.62 31.67 47.83
CA ALA A 249 24.01 32.08 47.65
C ALA A 249 24.11 32.99 46.43
N GLU A 250 24.69 34.18 46.62
CA GLU A 250 25.04 35.12 45.55
C GLU A 250 25.84 34.40 44.47
N GLN A 251 25.33 34.37 43.24
CA GLN A 251 26.12 34.00 42.06
C GLN A 251 26.96 35.21 41.66
N PRO A 252 28.30 35.09 41.58
CA PRO A 252 29.12 36.14 41.01
C PRO A 252 28.91 36.19 39.49
N ALA A 253 28.66 37.39 38.99
CA ALA A 253 28.72 37.70 37.57
C ALA A 253 30.18 37.65 37.11
N GLU A 254 30.50 36.80 36.14
CA GLU A 254 31.71 36.92 35.34
C GLU A 254 31.33 36.96 33.85
N ASP A 255 31.65 38.11 33.26
CA ASP A 255 31.71 38.37 31.83
C ASP A 255 32.63 37.36 31.13
N VAL A 256 32.09 36.62 30.16
CA VAL A 256 32.90 36.00 29.11
C VAL A 256 32.27 36.36 27.76
N ALA A 257 32.97 37.25 27.06
CA ALA A 257 32.74 37.57 25.67
C ALA A 257 32.97 36.34 24.79
N MET A 258 32.00 36.02 23.92
CA MET A 258 32.14 35.10 22.78
C MET A 258 31.24 35.59 21.64
N ASP A 259 31.89 36.15 20.63
CA ASP A 259 31.59 36.27 19.21
C ASP A 259 30.14 36.34 18.68
N GLU A 260 29.89 37.45 17.97
CA GLU A 260 28.86 37.61 16.95
C GLU A 260 29.05 36.60 15.81
N GLN A 261 28.13 35.65 15.68
CA GLN A 261 27.45 35.24 14.43
C GLN A 261 26.79 33.89 14.65
N ASP A 262 25.49 33.89 14.97
CA ASP A 262 24.52 32.89 14.52
C ASP A 262 23.13 33.30 15.04
N GLU A 263 22.49 34.22 14.32
CA GLU A 263 21.05 34.43 14.46
C GLU A 263 20.32 33.16 13.98
N LEU A 264 19.96 32.31 14.93
CA LEU A 264 19.03 31.20 14.71
C LEU A 264 17.68 31.80 14.27
N PRO A 265 17.09 31.36 13.13
CA PRO A 265 15.79 31.84 12.73
C PRO A 265 14.77 31.37 13.77
N VAL A 266 13.96 32.30 14.26
CA VAL A 266 12.76 32.01 15.06
C VAL A 266 11.93 31.04 14.22
N ALA A 267 11.96 29.76 14.59
CA ALA A 267 11.31 28.69 13.84
C ALA A 267 9.80 28.87 13.93
N ASP A 268 9.23 29.49 12.90
CA ASP A 268 7.79 29.57 12.72
C ASP A 268 7.31 28.17 12.32
N PHE A 269 6.92 27.39 13.33
CA PHE A 269 6.53 25.97 13.22
C PHE A 269 5.42 25.76 12.19
N ALA A 270 4.59 26.79 11.95
CA ALA A 270 3.55 26.80 10.93
C ALA A 270 4.10 26.72 9.49
N ALA A 271 5.25 27.33 9.20
CA ALA A 271 5.87 27.32 7.88
C ALA A 271 6.58 25.98 7.57
N SER A 272 7.06 25.26 8.60
CA SER A 272 7.64 23.92 8.41
C SER A 272 6.57 22.88 8.05
N TYR A 273 5.34 23.02 8.57
CA TYR A 273 4.24 22.13 8.21
C TYR A 273 3.67 22.39 6.81
N SER A 274 3.64 23.65 6.36
CA SER A 274 3.24 23.94 4.97
C SER A 274 4.23 23.37 3.96
N HIS A 275 5.53 23.44 4.26
CA HIS A 275 6.56 22.95 3.36
C HIS A 275 6.57 21.41 3.26
N LEU A 276 6.30 20.71 4.37
CA LEU A 276 6.18 19.25 4.39
C LEU A 276 4.93 18.76 3.63
N ARG A 277 3.82 19.53 3.67
CA ARG A 277 2.58 19.22 2.96
C ARG A 277 2.71 19.41 1.44
N GLU A 278 3.40 20.48 1.01
CA GLU A 278 3.72 20.71 -0.40
C GLU A 278 4.65 19.62 -0.96
N GLN A 279 5.55 19.09 -0.12
CA GLN A 279 6.48 18.03 -0.53
C GLN A 279 5.79 16.67 -0.69
N GLN A 280 4.78 16.38 0.14
CA GLN A 280 3.92 15.20 -0.04
C GLN A 280 3.05 15.31 -1.30
N GLN A 281 2.46 16.48 -1.58
CA GLN A 281 1.63 16.66 -2.78
C GLN A 281 2.43 16.51 -4.09
N LYS A 282 3.69 16.96 -4.12
CA LYS A 282 4.55 16.75 -5.31
C LYS A 282 4.92 15.27 -5.52
N GLN A 283 5.09 14.50 -4.45
CA GLN A 283 5.37 13.07 -4.58
C GLN A 283 4.17 12.30 -5.13
N ASP A 284 2.95 12.66 -4.72
CA ASP A 284 1.73 12.05 -5.24
C ASP A 284 1.48 12.41 -6.72
N GLU A 285 1.80 13.63 -7.15
CA GLU A 285 1.67 14.06 -8.56
C GLU A 285 2.72 13.40 -9.49
N ASP A 286 3.93 13.14 -8.99
CA ASP A 286 4.98 12.44 -9.76
C ASP A 286 4.71 10.92 -9.87
N GLU A 287 4.04 10.30 -8.88
CA GLU A 287 3.62 8.89 -8.95
C GLU A 287 2.49 8.66 -9.98
N ASP A 288 1.57 9.60 -10.11
CA ASP A 288 0.48 9.55 -11.11
C ASP A 288 0.94 9.91 -12.54
N ALA A 289 2.04 10.66 -12.69
CA ALA A 289 2.59 11.05 -13.99
C ALA A 289 3.31 9.91 -14.74
N PHE A 290 3.70 8.83 -14.03
CA PHE A 290 4.40 7.69 -14.63
C PHE A 290 3.46 6.60 -15.21
N ASP A 291 2.14 6.71 -15.03
CA ASP A 291 1.16 5.71 -15.49
C ASP A 291 0.37 6.12 -16.77
N LEU A 292 0.75 7.23 -17.42
CA LEU A 292 0.00 7.83 -18.54
C LEU A 292 0.66 7.76 -19.93
N ASP A 293 1.72 6.96 -20.13
CA ASP A 293 2.32 6.77 -21.46
C ASP A 293 2.39 5.30 -21.89
N LEU A 294 1.24 4.73 -22.21
CA LEU A 294 1.10 3.49 -22.99
C LEU A 294 -0.08 3.63 -23.96
N ASN A 295 0.17 4.28 -25.10
CA ASN A 295 -0.54 4.04 -26.37
C ASN A 295 0.40 4.25 -27.57
#